data_AF-A0A2W6BEQ8-F1
#
_entry.id   AF-A0A2W6BEQ8-F1
#
_cell.length_a   1.000
_cell.length_b   1.000
_cell.length_c   1.000
_cell.angle_alpha   90.00
_cell.angle_beta   90.00
_cell.angle_gamma   90.00
#
_symmetry.space_group_name_H-M   'P 1'
#
loop_
_entity.id
_entity.type
_entity.pdbx_description
1 polymer ?
#
loop_
_entity_poly.entity_id
_entity_poly.type
_entity_poly.pdbx_seq_one_letter_code
_entity_poly.pdbx_strand_id
1 'polypeptide(L)' 'MSRLGKAALAVWEFVVGDDWLTALGVAVALGLTALVAGAGAPAWWIMPLAVVALLALSLRRAWR' A
#
# COMPACT_ATOMS: atom_id res chain seq x y z
N MET A 1 -7.60 26.15 8.55
CA MET A 1 -7.03 24.79 8.61
C MET A 1 -5.79 24.82 9.49
N SER A 2 -5.71 23.98 10.52
CA SER A 2 -4.53 23.88 11.40
C SER A 2 -3.30 23.40 10.60
N ARG A 3 -2.09 23.71 11.08
CA ARG A 3 -0.83 23.24 10.46
C ARG A 3 -0.81 21.71 10.29
N LEU A 4 -1.39 20.98 11.24
CA LEU A 4 -1.56 19.52 11.19
C LEU A 4 -2.47 19.07 10.04
N GLY A 5 -3.58 19.78 9.80
CA GLY A 5 -4.48 19.46 8.69
C GLY A 5 -3.83 19.62 7.32
N LYS A 6 -2.98 20.64 7.15
CA LYS A 6 -2.21 20.82 5.90
C LYS A 6 -1.15 19.72 5.71
N ALA A 7 -0.47 19.32 6.79
CA ALA A 7 0.50 18.23 6.73
C ALA A 7 -0.16 16.89 6.38
N ALA A 8 -1.31 16.58 6.98
CA ALA A 8 -2.05 15.35 6.66
C ALA A 8 -2.52 15.32 5.20
N LEU A 9 -3.03 16.45 4.68
CA LEU A 9 -3.42 16.56 3.28
C LEU A 9 -2.22 16.38 2.34
N ALA A 10 -1.07 16.99 2.67
CA ALA A 10 0.14 16.83 1.87
C ALA A 10 0.63 15.38 1.84
N VAL A 11 0.55 14.64 2.96
CA VAL A 11 0.85 13.20 3.01
C VAL A 11 -0.13 12.41 2.17
N TRP A 12 -1.42 12.75 2.21
CA TRP A 12 -2.43 12.10 1.38
C TRP A 12 -2.17 12.31 -0.12
N GLU A 13 -1.94 13.55 -0.54
CA GLU A 13 -1.60 13.87 -1.94
C GLU A 13 -0.30 13.19 -2.37
N PHE A 14 0.71 13.14 -1.50
CA PHE A 14 1.97 12.49 -1.81
C PHE A 14 1.86 10.97 -1.91
N VAL A 15 1.16 10.29 -0.99
CA VAL A 15 1.12 8.82 -0.98
C VAL A 15 0.05 8.28 -1.94
N VAL A 16 -1.15 8.84 -1.89
CA VAL A 16 -2.29 8.34 -2.67
C VAL A 16 -2.36 9.04 -4.03
N GLY A 17 -1.98 10.31 -4.10
CA GLY A 17 -1.99 11.07 -5.35
C GLY A 17 -0.83 10.72 -6.30
N ASP A 18 0.33 10.27 -5.78
CA ASP A 18 1.47 9.86 -6.60
C ASP A 18 1.22 8.54 -7.36
N ASP A 19 0.83 7.47 -6.65
CA ASP A 19 0.44 6.19 -7.26
C ASP A 19 -0.71 5.54 -6.50
N TRP A 20 -1.93 5.87 -6.94
CA TRP A 20 -3.17 5.32 -6.38
C TRP A 20 -3.23 3.79 -6.43
N LEU A 21 -2.56 3.16 -7.40
CA LEU A 21 -2.62 1.72 -7.57
C LEU A 21 -1.71 1.00 -6.58
N THR A 22 -0.55 1.59 -6.28
CA THR A 22 0.30 1.11 -5.18
C THR A 22 -0.42 1.26 -3.84
N ALA A 23 -1.08 2.40 -3.59
CA ALA A 23 -1.88 2.61 -2.40
C ALA A 23 -3.02 1.57 -2.26
N LEU A 24 -3.77 1.31 -3.35
CA LEU A 24 -4.79 0.27 -3.39
C LEU A 24 -4.20 -1.12 -3.13
N GLY A 25 -3.06 -1.44 -3.74
CA GLY A 25 -2.36 -2.70 -3.55
C GLY A 25 -1.96 -2.94 -2.10
N VAL A 26 -1.46 -1.93 -1.40
CA VAL A 26 -1.14 -1.99 0.03
C VAL A 26 -2.41 -2.25 0.85
N ALA A 27 -3.51 -1.54 0.58
CA ALA A 27 -4.76 -1.75 1.29
C ALA A 27 -5.30 -3.18 1.12
N VAL A 28 -5.26 -3.72 -0.10
CA VAL A 28 -5.64 -5.11 -0.39
C VAL A 28 -4.74 -6.09 0.36
N ALA A 29 -3.42 -5.88 0.33
CA ALA A 29 -2.48 -6.78 0.98
C ALA A 29 -2.62 -6.78 2.52
N LEU A 30 -2.92 -5.63 3.13
CA LEU A 30 -3.25 -5.54 4.56
C LEU A 30 -4.56 -6.28 4.87
N GLY A 31 -5.58 -6.13 4.02
CA GLY A 31 -6.83 -6.89 4.14
C GLY A 31 -6.59 -8.40 4.10
N LEU A 32 -5.79 -8.89 3.15
CA LEU A 32 -5.40 -10.30 3.08
C LEU A 32 -4.63 -10.76 4.31
N THR A 33 -3.72 -9.91 4.81
CA THR A 33 -2.97 -10.20 6.04
C THR A 33 -3.91 -10.35 7.23
N ALA A 34 -4.88 -9.45 7.39
CA ALA A 34 -5.86 -9.52 8.46
C ALA A 34 -6.75 -10.78 8.36
N LEU A 35 -7.17 -11.16 7.15
CA LEU A 35 -7.96 -12.38 6.93
C LEU A 35 -7.18 -13.64 7.29
N VAL A 36 -5.93 -13.76 6.82
CA VAL A 36 -5.09 -14.93 7.07
C VAL A 36 -4.70 -15.03 8.55
N ALA A 37 -4.31 -13.90 9.17
CA ALA A 37 -4.02 -13.85 10.59
C ALA A 37 -5.26 -14.15 11.45
N GLY A 38 -6.43 -13.62 11.06
CA GLY A 38 -7.71 -13.87 11.72
C GLY A 38 -8.17 -15.33 11.65
N ALA A 39 -7.75 -16.06 10.60
CA ALA A 39 -7.94 -17.51 10.49
C ALA A 39 -6.95 -18.33 11.33
N GLY A 40 -6.06 -17.69 12.10
CA GLY A 40 -5.05 -18.36 12.95
C GLY A 40 -3.80 -18.83 12.19
N ALA A 41 -3.65 -18.47 10.92
CA ALA A 41 -2.48 -18.83 10.11
C ALA A 41 -1.41 -17.72 10.17
N PRO A 42 -0.11 -18.08 10.09
CA PRO A 42 0.96 -17.09 10.02
C PRO A 42 0.90 -16.31 8.70
N ALA A 43 0.72 -14.99 8.80
CA ALA A 43 0.50 -14.09 7.66
C ALA A 43 1.75 -13.27 7.26
N TRP A 44 2.91 -13.52 7.88
CA TRP A 44 4.13 -12.71 7.73
C TRP A 44 4.65 -12.62 6.30
N TRP A 45 4.32 -13.59 5.44
CA TRP A 45 4.78 -13.67 4.05
C TRP A 45 3.99 -12.78 3.09
N ILE A 46 2.79 -12.32 3.47
CA ILE A 46 1.90 -11.57 2.58
C ILE A 46 2.50 -10.19 2.26
N MET A 47 2.98 -9.47 3.27
CA MET A 47 3.58 -8.14 3.09
C MET A 47 4.85 -8.17 2.23
N PRO A 48 5.84 -9.05 2.47
CA PRO A 48 7.00 -9.20 1.58
C PRO A 48 6.63 -9.48 0.12
N LEU A 49 5.69 -10.42 -0.13
CA LEU A 49 5.24 -10.72 -1.49
C LEU A 49 4.53 -9.52 -2.13
N ALA A 50 3.69 -8.82 -1.36
CA ALA A 50 3.00 -7.63 -1.84
C ALA A 50 3.99 -6.53 -2.22
N VAL A 51 5.02 -6.28 -1.41
CA VAL A 51 6.08 -5.29 -1.71
C VAL A 51 6.79 -5.64 -3.02
N VAL A 52 7.20 -6.90 -3.20
CA VAL A 52 7.87 -7.34 -4.43
C VAL A 52 6.94 -7.19 -5.64
N ALA A 53 5.68 -7.59 -5.52
CA ALA A 53 4.70 -7.50 -6.60
C ALA A 53 4.38 -6.05 -6.99
N LEU A 54 4.16 -5.18 -6.01
CA LEU A 54 3.88 -3.76 -6.26
C LEU A 54 5.10 -3.06 -6.86
N LEU A 55 6.30 -3.33 -6.34
CA LEU A 55 7.53 -2.79 -6.93
C LEU A 55 7.69 -3.22 -8.40
N ALA A 56 7.48 -4.50 -8.70
CA ALA A 56 7.55 -5.00 -10.07
C ALA A 56 6.50 -4.35 -10.98
N LEU A 57 5.28 -4.12 -10.48
CA LEU A 57 4.22 -3.42 -11.21
C LEU A 57 4.56 -1.95 -11.46
N SER A 58 5.06 -1.23 -10.45
CA SER A 58 5.46 0.17 -10.59
C SER A 58 6.61 0.31 -11.59
N LEU A 59 7.65 -0.54 -11.50
CA LEU A 59 8.75 -0.57 -12.47
C LEU A 59 8.26 -0.87 -13.89
N ARG A 60 7.37 -1.86 -14.05
CA ARG A 60 6.80 -2.20 -15.35
C ARG A 60 5.98 -1.06 -15.96
N ARG A 61 5.31 -0.26 -15.13
CA ARG A 61 4.55 0.92 -15.59
C ARG A 61 5.46 2.06 -15.97
N ALA A 62 6.47 2.34 -15.16
CA ALA A 62 7.44 3.40 -15.44
C ALA A 62 8.24 3.13 -16.72
N TRP A 63 8.45 1.85 -17.07
CA TRP A 63 9.13 1.46 -18.30
C TRP A 63 8.26 1.62 -19.56
N ARG A 64 6.93 1.57 -19.44
CA ARG A 64 6.00 1.59 -20.57
C ARG A 64 5.62 3.01 -20.96
#